data_AF-A0A8J3AC82-F1
#
_entry.id   AF-A0A8J3AC82-F1
#
_cell.length_a   1.000
_cell.length_b   1.000
_cell.length_c   1.000
_cell.angle_alpha   90.00
_cell.angle_beta   90.00
_cell.angle_gamma   90.00
#
_symmetry.space_group_name_H-M   'P 1'
#
loop_
_entity.id
_entity.type
_entity.pdbx_description
1 polymer ?
#
loop_
_entity_poly.entity_id
_entity_poly.type
_entity_poly.pdbx_seq_one_letter_code
_entity_poly.pdbx_strand_id
1 'polypeptide(L)'
;MKKYYRRCILFVTILSSIFNWNDRTPFKDGLINEEKVVKDTMSTSFYVDPSIDLSSNQFISIIIEFKTKPAKIAVLEAEAEGKQLTLEEATKQVEESHELFQKELKTLLDDHQIPYSIRHTYKTVLNGVSMDLPAMEIKRLLQSTVIEKIYPNRKIHLTPPIAPFNQL
;
A
#
# COMPACT_ATOMS: atom_id res chain seq x y z
N MET A 1 12.55 -55.10 -27.64
CA MET A 1 11.28 -55.01 -28.42
C MET A 1 10.23 -55.93 -27.80
N LYS A 2 8.97 -55.50 -27.83
CA LYS A 2 7.73 -56.17 -27.34
C LYS A 2 7.39 -55.99 -25.84
N LYS A 3 6.58 -54.95 -25.59
CA LYS A 3 5.64 -54.79 -24.45
C LYS A 3 4.56 -55.88 -24.51
N TYR A 4 3.89 -56.25 -23.41
CA TYR A 4 2.42 -56.43 -23.33
C TYR A 4 1.97 -56.74 -21.87
N TYR A 5 1.01 -55.95 -21.39
CA TYR A 5 0.16 -56.16 -20.20
C TYR A 5 -0.98 -57.14 -20.54
N ARG A 6 -1.39 -58.03 -19.61
CA ARG A 6 -2.81 -58.48 -19.51
C ARG A 6 -3.17 -59.33 -18.27
N ARG A 7 -4.02 -58.75 -17.41
CA ARG A 7 -5.20 -59.25 -16.64
C ARG A 7 -5.35 -60.75 -16.30
N CYS A 8 -5.76 -61.02 -15.04
CA CYS A 8 -6.95 -61.80 -14.60
C CYS A 8 -6.77 -62.18 -13.10
N ILE A 9 -7.44 -61.54 -12.13
CA ILE A 9 -8.74 -61.87 -11.49
C ILE A 9 -8.84 -63.32 -10.97
N LEU A 10 -9.09 -63.51 -9.65
CA LEU A 10 -10.10 -64.37 -8.98
C LEU A 10 -9.77 -64.53 -7.46
N PHE A 11 -10.47 -63.83 -6.53
CA PHE A 11 -11.67 -64.23 -5.73
C PHE A 11 -11.40 -65.25 -4.56
N VAL A 12 -11.36 -64.77 -3.29
CA VAL A 12 -12.35 -64.96 -2.16
C VAL A 12 -12.03 -66.13 -1.18
N THR A 13 -11.87 -65.88 0.13
CA THR A 13 -12.85 -66.11 1.25
C THR A 13 -12.26 -65.58 2.59
N ILE A 14 -12.82 -64.56 3.28
CA ILE A 14 -13.90 -64.49 4.29
C ILE A 14 -13.59 -65.11 5.68
N LEU A 15 -13.48 -64.26 6.72
CA LEU A 15 -14.11 -64.37 8.06
C LEU A 15 -13.87 -63.05 8.85
N SER A 16 -14.81 -62.10 8.88
CA SER A 16 -15.86 -61.92 9.90
C SER A 16 -15.34 -61.66 11.33
N SER A 17 -15.23 -60.38 11.70
CA SER A 17 -15.71 -59.92 13.01
C SER A 17 -16.34 -58.54 12.85
N ILE A 18 -17.53 -58.47 13.43
CA ILE A 18 -18.54 -57.44 13.26
C ILE A 18 -18.27 -56.37 14.32
N PHE A 19 -18.00 -55.14 13.89
CA PHE A 19 -18.44 -53.97 14.66
C PHE A 19 -19.16 -53.04 13.70
N ASN A 20 -20.47 -53.09 13.83
CA ASN A 20 -21.46 -52.30 13.14
C ASN A 20 -21.56 -50.94 13.85
N TRP A 21 -21.29 -49.84 13.14
CA TRP A 21 -22.00 -48.59 13.36
C TRP A 21 -22.13 -47.88 12.02
N ASN A 22 -23.28 -48.06 11.40
CA ASN A 22 -23.72 -47.34 10.22
C ASN A 22 -24.50 -46.10 10.67
N ASP A 23 -24.14 -44.94 10.12
CA ASP A 23 -25.13 -43.99 9.60
C ASP A 23 -24.52 -43.20 8.42
N ARG A 24 -25.10 -43.40 7.24
CA ARG A 24 -25.04 -42.51 6.06
C ARG A 24 -26.23 -41.55 6.22
N THR A 25 -26.25 -40.25 5.94
CA THR A 25 -25.57 -39.28 5.04
C THR A 25 -26.37 -37.94 5.20
N PRO A 26 -26.16 -36.80 4.50
CA PRO A 26 -25.11 -36.38 3.54
C PRO A 26 -24.57 -34.94 3.78
N PHE A 27 -23.65 -34.55 2.89
CA PHE A 27 -23.43 -33.20 2.37
C PHE A 27 -22.55 -32.22 3.18
N LYS A 28 -21.41 -31.93 2.56
CA LYS A 28 -20.44 -30.90 2.92
C LYS A 28 -21.03 -29.53 2.64
N ASP A 29 -20.78 -28.57 3.53
CA ASP A 29 -20.48 -27.22 3.07
C ASP A 29 -19.30 -26.65 3.86
N GLY A 30 -18.47 -25.88 3.17
CA GLY A 30 -17.11 -25.56 3.57
C GLY A 30 -17.01 -24.57 4.74
N LEU A 31 -16.06 -24.85 5.63
CA LEU A 31 -15.36 -23.82 6.39
C LEU A 31 -13.90 -23.87 5.96
N ILE A 32 -13.63 -23.21 4.84
CA ILE A 32 -12.27 -22.76 4.53
C ILE A 32 -11.99 -21.69 5.58
N ASN A 33 -11.02 -21.98 6.46
CA ASN A 33 -10.62 -21.11 7.56
C ASN A 33 -10.30 -19.69 7.06
N GLU A 34 -11.23 -18.76 7.27
CA GLU A 34 -11.09 -17.33 6.94
C GLU A 34 -9.85 -16.70 7.62
N GLU A 35 -9.38 -17.29 8.72
CA GLU A 35 -8.17 -16.85 9.43
C GLU A 35 -6.89 -16.96 8.56
N LYS A 36 -6.87 -17.85 7.56
CA LYS A 36 -5.70 -18.00 6.66
C LYS A 36 -5.76 -17.10 5.42
N VAL A 37 -6.90 -16.48 5.12
CA VAL A 37 -7.05 -15.54 4.00
C VAL A 37 -6.75 -14.09 4.43
N VAL A 38 -6.89 -13.78 5.72
CA VAL A 38 -6.66 -12.43 6.27
C VAL A 38 -5.16 -12.10 6.47
N LYS A 39 -4.25 -13.07 6.32
CA LYS A 39 -2.81 -12.86 6.54
C LYS A 39 -2.02 -12.43 5.28
N ASP A 40 -2.61 -12.53 4.09
CA ASP A 40 -1.93 -12.31 2.80
C ASP A 40 -2.42 -11.05 2.04
N THR A 41 -2.87 -10.01 2.75
CA THR A 41 -2.83 -8.65 2.21
C THR A 41 -1.79 -7.88 3.01
N MET A 42 -0.60 -7.67 2.44
CA MET A 42 0.42 -6.79 3.03
C MET A 42 -0.18 -5.40 3.23
N SER A 43 -0.71 -5.12 4.41
CA SER A 43 -1.22 -3.80 4.78
C SER A 43 -0.03 -2.87 4.98
N THR A 44 0.47 -2.32 3.89
CA THR A 44 1.18 -1.04 3.96
C THR A 44 0.13 0.04 4.17
N SER A 45 -0.46 0.08 5.36
CA SER A 45 -1.40 1.14 5.73
C SER A 45 -0.60 2.41 5.95
N PHE A 46 -0.42 3.19 4.89
CA PHE A 46 0.10 4.55 5.02
C PHE A 46 -1.02 5.45 5.58
N TYR A 47 -0.67 6.47 6.35
CA TYR A 47 -1.64 7.27 7.12
C TYR A 47 -2.44 8.22 6.21
N VAL A 48 -3.75 8.31 6.41
CA VAL A 48 -4.59 9.35 5.80
C VAL A 48 -5.24 10.15 6.91
N ASP A 49 -5.09 11.47 6.87
CA ASP A 49 -5.67 12.35 7.87
C ASP A 49 -7.21 12.19 7.92
N PRO A 50 -7.79 11.88 9.10
CA PRO A 50 -9.21 11.55 9.22
C PRO A 50 -10.15 12.74 8.94
N SER A 51 -9.62 13.95 8.83
CA SER A 51 -10.41 15.12 8.41
C SER A 51 -10.76 15.14 6.92
N ILE A 52 -10.12 14.28 6.11
CA ILE A 52 -10.41 14.16 4.69
C ILE A 52 -11.65 13.26 4.52
N ASP A 53 -12.71 13.81 3.92
CA ASP A 53 -13.88 13.04 3.55
C ASP A 53 -13.64 12.24 2.25
N LEU A 54 -13.27 10.97 2.40
CA LEU A 54 -13.01 10.03 1.29
C LEU A 54 -14.29 9.54 0.57
N SER A 55 -15.47 10.06 0.92
CA SER A 55 -16.72 9.81 0.19
C SER A 55 -17.08 10.93 -0.78
N SER A 56 -16.43 12.10 -0.64
CA SER A 56 -16.74 13.30 -1.42
C SER A 56 -16.19 13.23 -2.85
N ASN A 57 -16.96 13.74 -3.81
CA ASN A 57 -16.50 13.96 -5.19
C ASN A 57 -15.84 15.33 -5.40
N GLN A 58 -15.74 16.14 -4.35
CA GLN A 58 -15.13 17.46 -4.43
C GLN A 58 -13.63 17.34 -4.72
N PHE A 59 -13.16 18.21 -5.61
CA PHE A 59 -11.73 18.43 -5.82
C PHE A 59 -11.14 19.09 -4.58
N ILE A 60 -10.18 18.41 -3.94
CA ILE A 60 -9.48 18.91 -2.76
C ILE A 60 -7.99 19.00 -3.04
N SER A 61 -7.30 19.82 -2.26
CA SER A 61 -5.84 19.93 -2.29
C SER A 61 -5.25 19.15 -1.12
N ILE A 62 -4.29 18.27 -1.41
CA ILE A 62 -3.62 17.42 -0.43
C ILE A 62 -2.10 17.57 -0.50
N ILE A 63 -1.44 17.21 0.59
CA ILE A 63 0.01 17.02 0.68
C ILE A 63 0.25 15.54 0.94
N ILE A 64 1.10 14.93 0.12
CA ILE A 64 1.51 13.54 0.21
C ILE A 64 2.97 13.52 0.65
N GLU A 65 3.27 12.82 1.75
CA GLU A 65 4.62 12.51 2.23
C GLU A 65 5.02 11.12 1.74
N PHE A 66 6.24 11.00 1.21
CA PHE A 66 6.82 9.74 0.76
C PHE A 66 7.57 9.03 1.89
N LYS A 67 7.69 7.71 1.79
CA LYS A 67 8.48 6.87 2.72
C LYS A 67 9.97 7.24 2.73
N THR A 68 10.52 7.54 1.54
CA THR A 68 11.91 7.96 1.40
C THR A 68 12.09 9.31 2.05
N LYS A 69 12.99 9.40 3.03
CA LYS A 69 13.28 10.66 3.74
C LYS A 69 14.08 11.63 2.86
N PRO A 70 14.02 12.94 3.13
CA PRO A 70 14.91 13.87 2.45
C PRO A 70 16.38 13.52 2.67
N ALA A 71 17.20 13.70 1.63
CA ALA A 71 18.55 13.15 1.58
C ALA A 71 19.42 13.50 2.80
N LYS A 72 19.40 14.77 3.22
CA LYS A 72 20.16 15.22 4.40
C LYS A 72 19.72 14.53 5.69
N ILE A 73 18.42 14.30 5.85
CA ILE A 73 17.87 13.61 7.02
C ILE A 73 18.26 12.14 7.00
N ALA A 74 18.15 11.48 5.84
CA ALA A 74 18.53 10.08 5.68
C ALA A 74 20.01 9.83 6.02
N VAL A 75 20.91 10.72 5.59
CA VAL A 75 22.34 10.62 5.91
C VAL A 75 22.59 10.74 7.42
N LEU A 76 21.98 11.73 8.09
CA LEU A 76 22.13 11.94 9.53
C LEU A 76 21.60 10.75 10.34
N GLU A 77 20.48 10.17 9.93
CA GLU A 77 19.92 8.99 10.59
C GLU A 77 20.78 7.74 10.36
N ALA A 78 21.29 7.53 9.13
CA ALA A 78 22.21 6.44 8.85
C ALA A 78 23.48 6.54 9.71
N GLU A 79 24.06 7.73 9.82
CA GLU A 79 25.23 8.00 10.67
C GLU A 79 24.93 7.71 12.14
N ALA A 80 23.78 8.16 12.66
CA ALA A 80 23.34 7.87 14.02
C ALA A 80 23.13 6.37 14.29
N GLU A 81 22.77 5.60 13.26
CA GLU A 81 22.65 4.15 13.29
C GLU A 81 23.98 3.41 13.02
N GLY A 82 25.09 4.13 12.81
CA GLY A 82 26.40 3.55 12.48
C GLY A 82 26.51 2.99 11.07
N LYS A 83 25.61 3.37 10.17
CA LYS A 83 25.61 3.00 8.74
C LYS A 83 26.25 4.10 7.90
N GLN A 84 26.78 3.73 6.74
CA GLN A 84 27.25 4.70 5.75
C GLN A 84 26.19 4.89 4.66
N LEU A 85 25.84 6.15 4.42
CA LEU A 85 25.01 6.58 3.30
C LEU A 85 25.55 7.92 2.82
N THR A 86 25.95 8.00 1.57
CA THR A 86 26.42 9.27 1.01
C THR A 86 25.25 10.18 0.68
N LEU A 87 25.50 11.49 0.66
CA LEU A 87 24.49 12.45 0.23
C LEU A 87 24.03 12.22 -1.22
N GLU A 88 24.93 11.75 -2.08
CA GLU A 88 24.62 11.45 -3.48
C GLU A 88 23.66 10.26 -3.60
N GLU A 89 23.94 9.15 -2.90
CA GLU A 89 23.05 7.99 -2.86
C GLU A 89 21.68 8.34 -2.27
N ALA A 90 21.66 9.09 -1.17
CA ALA A 90 20.41 9.54 -0.55
C ALA A 90 19.60 10.48 -1.47
N THR A 91 20.28 11.35 -2.21
CA THR A 91 19.64 12.23 -3.20
C THR A 91 19.06 11.41 -4.35
N LYS A 92 19.80 10.39 -4.82
CA LYS A 92 19.32 9.46 -5.84
C LYS A 92 18.07 8.72 -5.38
N GLN A 93 18.02 8.26 -4.14
CA GLN A 93 16.83 7.61 -3.58
C GLN A 93 15.61 8.54 -3.56
N VAL A 94 15.81 9.83 -3.26
CA VAL A 94 14.75 10.85 -3.36
C VAL A 94 14.24 10.92 -4.80
N GLU A 95 15.13 11.09 -5.79
CA GLU A 95 14.74 11.14 -7.20
C GLU A 95 14.01 9.87 -7.67
N GLU A 96 14.54 8.69 -7.35
CA GLU A 96 13.93 7.40 -7.66
C GLU A 96 12.52 7.26 -7.05
N SER A 97 12.30 7.80 -5.84
CA SER A 97 10.97 7.80 -5.21
C SER A 97 9.95 8.66 -5.98
N HIS A 98 10.38 9.81 -6.52
CA HIS A 98 9.52 10.65 -7.38
C HIS A 98 9.22 9.98 -8.70
N GLU A 99 10.21 9.38 -9.35
CA GLU A 99 10.00 8.64 -10.59
C GLU A 99 9.05 7.45 -10.41
N LEU A 100 9.19 6.71 -9.31
CA LEU A 100 8.30 5.60 -8.98
C LEU A 100 6.87 6.10 -8.72
N PHE A 101 6.72 7.18 -7.95
CA PHE A 101 5.40 7.77 -7.70
C PHE A 101 4.71 8.19 -9.02
N GLN A 102 5.43 8.83 -9.94
CA GLN A 102 4.89 9.18 -11.26
C GLN A 102 4.43 7.95 -12.05
N LYS A 103 5.18 6.84 -11.97
CA LYS A 103 4.78 5.57 -12.61
C LYS A 103 3.52 4.99 -11.95
N GLU A 104 3.42 5.03 -10.63
CA GLU A 104 2.23 4.58 -9.90
C GLU A 104 1.01 5.45 -10.22
N LEU A 105 1.15 6.76 -10.36
CA LEU A 105 0.04 7.64 -10.75
C LEU A 105 -0.55 7.27 -12.12
N LYS A 106 0.29 6.81 -13.07
CA LYS A 106 -0.21 6.32 -14.36
C LYS A 106 -1.18 5.15 -14.16
N THR A 107 -0.75 4.15 -13.41
CA THR A 107 -1.56 2.95 -13.17
C THR A 107 -2.76 3.19 -12.26
N LEU A 108 -2.61 4.05 -11.26
CA LEU A 108 -3.63 4.27 -10.22
C LEU A 108 -4.65 5.32 -10.63
N LEU A 109 -4.29 6.29 -11.47
CA LEU A 109 -5.14 7.42 -11.84
C LEU A 109 -5.30 7.57 -13.37
N ASP A 110 -4.20 7.64 -14.15
CA ASP A 110 -4.28 7.95 -15.60
C ASP A 110 -5.02 6.87 -16.39
N ASP A 111 -4.72 5.59 -16.14
CA ASP A 111 -5.37 4.43 -16.79
C ASP A 111 -6.88 4.39 -16.50
N HIS A 112 -7.29 5.00 -15.39
CA HIS A 112 -8.67 5.15 -14.96
C HIS A 112 -9.29 6.50 -15.36
N GLN A 113 -8.56 7.32 -16.12
CA GLN A 113 -8.97 8.67 -16.57
C GLN A 113 -9.36 9.59 -15.42
N ILE A 114 -8.74 9.41 -14.25
CA ILE A 114 -9.00 10.25 -13.08
C ILE A 114 -8.23 11.57 -13.24
N PRO A 115 -8.91 12.73 -13.25
CA PRO A 115 -8.22 14.00 -13.35
C PRO A 115 -7.50 14.32 -12.03
N TYR A 116 -6.25 14.78 -12.13
CA TYR A 116 -5.50 15.34 -11.01
C TYR A 116 -4.49 16.40 -11.50
N SER A 117 -3.92 17.16 -10.57
CA SER A 117 -2.84 18.10 -10.86
C SER A 117 -1.82 18.11 -9.74
N ILE A 118 -0.55 17.85 -10.07
CA ILE A 118 0.55 18.07 -9.12
C ILE A 118 0.87 19.57 -9.08
N ARG A 119 0.72 20.17 -7.91
CA ARG A 119 0.91 21.61 -7.67
C ARG A 119 2.35 21.95 -7.30
N HIS A 120 3.00 21.07 -6.55
CA HIS A 120 4.35 21.28 -6.09
C HIS A 120 5.04 19.95 -5.75
N THR A 121 6.35 19.92 -5.92
CA THR A 121 7.21 18.77 -5.61
C THR A 121 8.20 19.15 -4.50
N TYR A 122 8.19 18.40 -3.41
CA TYR A 122 9.06 18.60 -2.25
C TYR A 122 10.19 17.56 -2.24
N LYS A 123 11.44 18.00 -2.00
CA LYS A 123 12.63 17.14 -1.98
C LYS A 123 13.62 17.43 -0.82
N THR A 124 13.33 18.42 0.01
CA THR A 124 14.32 19.02 0.93
C THR A 124 13.97 18.90 2.41
N VAL A 125 12.97 19.64 2.90
CA VAL A 125 12.48 19.53 4.29
C VAL A 125 11.43 18.43 4.41
N LEU A 126 10.70 18.23 3.32
CA LEU A 126 9.76 17.14 3.08
C LEU A 126 10.15 16.46 1.77
N ASN A 127 9.95 15.15 1.67
CA ASN A 127 9.96 14.44 0.40
C ASN A 127 8.52 14.04 0.04
N GLY A 128 8.02 14.50 -1.08
CA GLY A 128 6.64 14.23 -1.48
C GLY A 128 6.08 15.26 -2.46
N VAL A 129 4.75 15.33 -2.59
CA VAL A 129 4.08 16.27 -3.50
C VAL A 129 2.89 16.94 -2.84
N SER A 130 2.48 18.08 -3.39
CA SER A 130 1.09 18.55 -3.23
C SER A 130 0.35 18.36 -4.53
N MET A 131 -0.89 17.92 -4.44
CA MET A 131 -1.72 17.68 -5.62
C MET A 131 -3.19 17.90 -5.33
N ASP A 132 -3.93 18.15 -6.40
CA ASP A 132 -5.38 18.28 -6.38
C ASP A 132 -6.01 17.10 -7.11
N LEU A 133 -7.03 16.50 -6.50
CA LEU A 133 -7.83 15.39 -7.06
C LEU A 133 -9.20 15.28 -6.35
N PRO A 134 -10.19 14.57 -6.90
CA PRO A 134 -11.43 14.28 -6.18
C PRO A 134 -11.15 13.46 -4.91
N ALA A 135 -11.74 13.84 -3.78
CA ALA A 135 -11.41 13.25 -2.49
C ALA A 135 -11.60 11.72 -2.43
N MET A 136 -12.64 11.19 -3.08
CA MET A 136 -12.87 9.74 -3.13
C MET A 136 -11.77 8.96 -3.84
N GLU A 137 -11.03 9.59 -4.76
CA GLU A 137 -9.99 8.95 -5.57
C GLU A 137 -8.69 8.72 -4.79
N ILE A 138 -8.55 9.33 -3.61
CA ILE A 138 -7.46 9.03 -2.65
C ILE A 138 -7.47 7.54 -2.26
N LYS A 139 -8.62 6.86 -2.31
CA LYS A 139 -8.70 5.42 -2.07
C LYS A 139 -7.86 4.60 -3.05
N ARG A 140 -7.66 5.07 -4.29
CA ARG A 140 -6.78 4.41 -5.27
C ARG A 140 -5.32 4.54 -4.91
N LEU A 141 -4.95 5.69 -4.33
CA LEU A 141 -3.59 5.94 -3.87
C LEU A 141 -3.18 4.98 -2.75
N LEU A 142 -4.13 4.37 -2.01
CA LEU A 142 -3.87 3.39 -0.93
C LEU A 142 -3.07 2.16 -1.38
N GLN A 143 -2.95 1.94 -2.69
CA GLN A 143 -2.16 0.86 -3.28
C GLN A 143 -0.70 1.26 -3.56
N SER A 144 -0.35 2.53 -3.38
CA SER A 144 0.99 3.06 -3.63
C SER A 144 2.03 2.44 -2.70
N THR A 145 3.18 2.08 -3.26
CA THR A 145 4.32 1.63 -2.47
C THR A 145 5.17 2.79 -1.96
N VAL A 146 5.03 3.99 -2.53
CA VAL A 146 5.84 5.19 -2.23
C VAL A 146 5.27 6.02 -1.08
N ILE A 147 3.95 6.10 -0.95
CA ILE A 147 3.27 7.00 -0.01
C ILE A 147 3.42 6.53 1.43
N GLU A 148 3.75 7.45 2.34
CA GLU A 148 3.76 7.25 3.79
C GLU A 148 2.59 7.95 4.49
N LYS A 149 2.26 9.19 4.08
CA LYS A 149 1.15 9.94 4.69
C LYS A 149 0.43 10.84 3.68
N ILE A 150 -0.86 11.08 3.91
CA ILE A 150 -1.67 12.05 3.19
C ILE A 150 -2.35 13.00 4.17
N TYR A 151 -2.15 14.30 3.95
CA TYR A 151 -2.72 15.39 4.74
C TYR A 151 -3.51 16.35 3.85
N PRO A 152 -4.56 17.02 4.38
CA PRO A 152 -5.18 18.14 3.69
C PRO A 152 -4.19 19.30 3.57
N ASN A 153 -4.12 19.93 2.41
CA ASN A 153 -3.37 21.17 2.23
C ASN A 153 -4.19 22.34 2.83
N ARG A 154 -3.76 22.86 3.98
CA ARG A 154 -4.52 23.88 4.75
C ARG A 154 -3.77 25.20 4.80
N LYS A 155 -4.53 26.29 4.78
CA LYS A 155 -4.05 27.62 5.17
C LYS A 155 -4.22 27.77 6.68
N ILE A 156 -3.14 28.12 7.37
CA ILE A 156 -3.15 28.37 8.81
C ILE A 156 -3.06 29.89 9.04
N HIS A 157 -3.93 30.40 9.93
CA HIS A 157 -3.94 31.80 10.34
C HIS A 157 -3.43 31.92 11.78
N LEU A 158 -2.51 32.87 12.00
CA LEU A 158 -1.96 33.15 13.33
C LEU A 158 -2.91 34.05 14.12
N THR A 159 -3.07 33.76 15.41
CA THR A 159 -3.89 34.57 16.34
C THR A 159 -3.05 34.95 17.57
N PRO A 160 -2.74 36.24 17.80
CA PRO A 160 -3.06 37.40 16.94
C PRO A 160 -2.28 37.36 15.60
N PRO A 161 -2.76 38.05 14.56
CA PRO A 161 -2.01 38.17 13.31
C PRO A 161 -0.63 38.81 13.58
N ILE A 162 0.40 38.40 12.84
CA ILE A 162 1.73 39.00 12.94
C ILE A 162 1.59 40.48 12.54
N ALA A 163 1.76 41.38 13.51
CA ALA A 163 1.93 42.79 13.19
C ALA A 163 3.22 42.94 12.37
N PRO A 164 3.23 43.72 11.27
CA PRO A 164 4.46 43.99 10.55
C PRO A 164 5.46 44.56 11.56
N PHE A 165 6.54 43.83 11.80
CA PHE A 165 7.63 44.31 12.64
C PHE A 165 8.13 45.58 11.96
N ASN A 166 8.03 46.73 12.64
CA ASN A 166 8.71 47.95 12.21
C ASN A 166 10.20 47.59 12.11
N GLN A 167 10.68 47.36 10.89
CA GLN A 167 12.10 47.34 10.58
C GLN A 167 12.57 48.79 10.70
N LEU A 168 12.82 49.21 11.94
CA LEU A 168 13.60 50.41 12.28
C LEU A 168 15.09 50.07 12.19
#